data_AF-A0A969CPM6-F1
#
_entry.id   AF-A0A969CPM6-F1
#
_cell.length_a   1.000
_cell.length_b   1.000
_cell.length_c   1.000
_cell.angle_alpha   90.00
_cell.angle_beta   90.00
_cell.angle_gamma   90.00
#
_symmetry.space_group_name_H-M   'P 1'
#
loop_
_entity.id
_entity.type
_entity.pdbx_description
1 polymer ?
#
loop_
_entity_poly.entity_id
_entity_poly.type
_entity_poly.pdbx_seq_one_letter_code
_entity_poly.pdbx_strand_id
1 'polypeptide(L)'
;MTSKDAPEFEISSVGELIDLVEQTGEIIDYVYRGQSSKYEFLTTSLERYALTDREVEDLEQLNPGTSFQDPISRRGFLCNAEGRLLKTYKERAHNHLGNLPSPKDHLGWLALMQHHGAPTRLLDVTRSIFVALYFATLHNDNSDGIVYSIYDSDWFYMCAGKQAQPEYITKLFNPDGPNATERANRVLRLELPRSTYRSDDPKAVPGILRVRPRQLSKRQIAQQGEFLMPMTVVQSFEENLEALFDLSASDYLLTDEQVKAFEKDKQLYPYKAMTPDPVMQPIVKFRIPRKHFRTIRITLMQMNITTESLFPDFDGFTKSMHELVQRTKDFY
;
A
#
# COMPACT_ATOMS: atom_id res chain seq x y z
N MET A 1 8.13 -8.34 -13.17
CA MET A 1 7.73 -7.00 -13.64
C MET A 1 7.65 -6.10 -12.43
N THR A 2 8.40 -5.01 -12.38
CA THR A 2 8.38 -4.06 -11.25
C THR A 2 7.46 -2.87 -11.53
N SER A 3 7.17 -2.03 -10.51
CA SER A 3 6.38 -0.80 -10.75
C SER A 3 7.09 0.20 -11.67
N LYS A 4 8.42 0.11 -11.79
CA LYS A 4 9.22 0.93 -12.70
C LYS A 4 8.97 0.59 -14.16
N ASP A 5 8.81 -0.70 -14.46
CA ASP A 5 8.64 -1.22 -15.81
C ASP A 5 7.18 -1.17 -16.29
N ALA A 6 6.27 -0.71 -15.44
CA ALA A 6 4.86 -0.58 -15.75
C ALA A 6 4.63 0.38 -16.94
N PRO A 7 3.67 0.09 -17.84
CA PRO A 7 3.26 1.01 -18.90
C PRO A 7 2.97 2.41 -18.34
N GLU A 8 3.49 3.43 -19.02
CA GLU A 8 3.39 4.82 -18.58
C GLU A 8 2.68 5.67 -19.63
N PHE A 9 1.67 6.43 -19.20
CA PHE A 9 0.92 7.38 -20.03
C PHE A 9 1.04 8.78 -19.43
N GLU A 10 1.28 9.78 -20.28
CA GLU A 10 1.27 11.18 -19.85
C GLU A 10 -0.17 11.71 -19.76
N ILE A 11 -0.50 12.39 -18.68
CA ILE A 11 -1.81 13.01 -18.45
C ILE A 11 -1.63 14.52 -18.22
N SER A 12 -2.30 15.30 -19.05
CA SER A 12 -2.24 16.76 -19.04
C SER A 12 -3.44 17.42 -18.37
N SER A 13 -4.55 16.69 -18.19
CA SER A 13 -5.78 17.23 -17.58
C SER A 13 -6.63 16.15 -16.90
N VAL A 14 -7.56 16.58 -16.04
CA VAL A 14 -8.56 15.68 -15.45
C VAL A 14 -9.50 15.10 -16.51
N GLY A 15 -9.81 15.86 -17.56
CA GLY A 15 -10.66 15.39 -18.67
C GLY A 15 -10.03 14.24 -19.44
N GLU A 16 -8.75 14.38 -19.81
CA GLU A 16 -7.99 13.31 -20.47
C GLU A 16 -7.93 12.02 -19.63
N LEU A 17 -7.81 12.16 -18.31
CA LEU A 17 -7.87 11.02 -17.40
C LEU A 17 -9.25 10.34 -17.43
N ILE A 18 -10.33 11.12 -17.40
CA ILE A 18 -11.70 10.61 -17.51
C ILE A 18 -11.89 9.87 -18.83
N ASP A 19 -11.53 10.49 -19.95
CA ASP A 19 -11.65 9.91 -21.28
C ASP A 19 -10.90 8.57 -21.37
N LEU A 20 -9.69 8.52 -20.79
CA LEU A 20 -8.89 7.31 -20.76
C LEU A 20 -9.59 6.19 -20.00
N VAL A 21 -10.14 6.47 -18.81
CA VAL A 21 -10.80 5.41 -18.06
C VAL A 21 -12.21 5.07 -18.54
N GLU A 22 -12.89 5.96 -19.23
CA GLU A 22 -14.12 5.64 -19.96
C GLU A 22 -13.84 4.70 -21.14
N GLN A 23 -12.72 4.90 -21.85
CA GLN A 23 -12.32 4.06 -22.98
C GLN A 23 -11.89 2.65 -22.54
N THR A 24 -11.24 2.51 -21.38
CA THR A 24 -10.82 1.19 -20.87
C THR A 24 -11.93 0.48 -20.12
N GLY A 25 -12.92 1.19 -19.56
CA GLY A 25 -14.02 0.61 -18.79
C GLY A 25 -13.62 0.09 -17.41
N GLU A 26 -12.37 0.31 -16.98
CA GLU A 26 -11.72 -0.39 -15.86
C GLU A 26 -11.43 0.51 -14.62
N ILE A 27 -12.26 1.52 -14.32
CA ILE A 27 -12.07 2.34 -13.10
C ILE A 27 -12.28 1.52 -11.81
N ILE A 28 -13.14 0.50 -11.86
CA ILE A 28 -13.67 -0.14 -10.65
C ILE A 28 -12.70 -1.16 -10.07
N ASP A 29 -11.85 -1.73 -10.91
CA ASP A 29 -11.00 -2.88 -10.58
C ASP A 29 -9.56 -2.46 -10.28
N TYR A 30 -9.30 -1.20 -9.93
CA TYR A 30 -7.96 -0.75 -9.52
C TYR A 30 -8.01 0.02 -8.19
N VAL A 31 -6.90 -0.05 -7.46
CA VAL A 31 -6.56 0.91 -6.41
C VAL A 31 -5.45 1.82 -6.86
N TYR A 32 -5.48 3.06 -6.38
CA TYR A 32 -4.64 4.12 -6.90
C TYR A 32 -3.72 4.69 -5.84
N ARG A 33 -2.52 5.09 -6.24
CA ARG A 33 -1.57 5.82 -5.38
C ARG A 33 -0.93 6.97 -6.13
N GLY A 34 -1.14 8.17 -5.61
CA GLY A 34 -0.43 9.37 -6.06
C GLY A 34 0.86 9.58 -5.30
N GLN A 35 1.96 9.82 -6.01
CA GLN A 35 3.23 10.23 -5.41
C GLN A 35 4.05 11.13 -6.34
N SER A 36 5.11 11.70 -5.79
CA SER A 36 6.12 12.43 -6.56
C SER A 36 6.99 11.49 -7.38
N SER A 37 7.30 11.86 -8.62
CA SER A 37 8.17 11.08 -9.50
C SER A 37 9.64 11.02 -9.04
N LYS A 38 10.04 11.83 -8.04
CA LYS A 38 11.35 11.65 -7.38
C LYS A 38 11.47 10.29 -6.68
N TYR A 39 10.34 9.69 -6.31
CA TYR A 39 10.29 8.34 -5.79
C TYR A 39 10.10 7.41 -6.99
N GLU A 40 11.20 6.79 -7.41
CA GLU A 40 11.25 5.93 -8.59
C GLU A 40 10.39 4.65 -8.44
N PHE A 41 10.09 4.26 -7.20
CA PHE A 41 9.39 3.02 -6.86
C PHE A 41 8.31 3.23 -5.79
N LEU A 42 7.44 2.23 -5.61
CA LEU A 42 6.53 2.15 -4.47
C LEU A 42 7.32 1.67 -3.25
N THR A 43 7.26 2.45 -2.16
CA THR A 43 8.00 2.15 -0.95
C THR A 43 7.15 2.46 0.28
N THR A 44 7.14 1.55 1.25
CA THR A 44 6.44 1.71 2.53
C THR A 44 7.16 2.71 3.44
N SER A 45 6.48 3.18 4.49
CA SER A 45 7.14 4.05 5.47
C SER A 45 8.19 3.30 6.30
N LEU A 46 8.00 2.00 6.53
CA LEU A 46 8.98 1.13 7.19
C LEU A 46 10.27 0.99 6.37
N GLU A 47 10.17 0.78 5.06
CA GLU A 47 11.35 0.70 4.19
C GLU A 47 12.08 2.04 4.07
N ARG A 48 11.35 3.17 4.08
CA ARG A 48 11.98 4.49 4.14
C ARG A 48 12.67 4.78 5.46
N TYR A 49 12.29 4.06 6.52
CA TYR A 49 12.93 4.11 7.82
C TYR A 49 14.12 3.13 7.92
N ALA A 50 14.40 2.34 6.87
CA ALA A 50 15.58 1.50 6.82
C ALA A 50 16.84 2.36 6.94
N LEU A 51 17.75 1.88 7.79
CA LEU A 51 18.96 2.55 8.25
C LEU A 51 19.71 3.26 7.11
N THR A 52 20.12 4.50 7.36
CA THR A 52 21.12 5.18 6.53
C THR A 52 22.43 4.37 6.55
N ASP A 53 23.26 4.51 5.51
CA ASP A 53 24.54 3.79 5.47
C ASP A 53 25.43 4.07 6.69
N ARG A 54 25.30 5.27 7.29
CA ARG A 54 25.96 5.64 8.53
C ARG A 54 25.44 4.90 9.76
N GLU A 55 24.12 4.76 9.90
CA GLU A 55 23.54 4.01 11.02
C GLU A 55 23.82 2.51 10.91
N VAL A 56 23.99 2.01 9.68
CA VAL A 56 24.49 0.67 9.41
C VAL A 56 25.93 0.51 9.95
N GLU A 57 26.83 1.41 9.59
CA GLU A 57 28.22 1.40 10.07
C GLU A 57 28.30 1.44 11.61
N ASP A 58 27.52 2.32 12.25
CA ASP A 58 27.47 2.42 13.72
C ASP A 58 26.97 1.12 14.38
N LEU A 59 26.01 0.41 13.77
CA LEU A 59 25.49 -0.86 14.26
C LEU A 59 26.46 -2.02 14.07
N GLU A 60 27.24 -2.05 12.98
CA GLU A 60 28.32 -3.03 12.75
C GLU A 60 29.44 -2.86 13.78
N GLN A 61 29.74 -1.62 14.18
CA GLN A 61 30.71 -1.33 15.24
C GLN A 61 30.21 -1.79 16.62
N LEU A 62 28.92 -1.60 16.91
CA LEU A 62 28.31 -2.01 18.18
C LEU A 62 28.09 -3.52 18.29
N ASN A 63 28.01 -4.25 17.17
CA ASN A 63 27.84 -5.71 17.13
C ASN A 63 28.91 -6.36 16.23
N PRO A 64 30.15 -6.53 16.74
CA PRO A 64 31.22 -7.14 15.97
C PRO A 64 30.85 -8.57 15.55
N GLY A 65 30.67 -8.80 14.24
CA GLY A 65 30.29 -10.11 13.67
C GLY A 65 29.00 -10.12 12.85
N THR A 66 28.22 -9.03 12.86
CA THR A 66 27.10 -8.83 11.92
C THR A 66 27.55 -7.95 10.76
N SER A 67 27.38 -8.42 9.52
CA SER A 67 27.56 -7.61 8.29
C SER A 67 26.19 -7.28 7.70
N PHE A 68 25.90 -6.00 7.54
CA PHE A 68 24.71 -5.46 6.89
C PHE A 68 25.02 -4.94 5.48
N GLN A 69 26.12 -5.41 4.88
CA GLN A 69 26.51 -5.08 3.50
C GLN A 69 25.58 -5.74 2.45
N ASP A 70 24.91 -6.84 2.82
CA ASP A 70 23.94 -7.53 1.96
C ASP A 70 22.50 -7.02 2.24
N PRO A 71 21.71 -6.61 1.22
CA PRO A 71 20.35 -6.09 1.38
C PRO A 71 19.45 -6.95 2.26
N ILE A 72 19.65 -8.25 2.22
CA ILE A 72 18.92 -9.25 2.99
C ILE A 72 19.19 -9.15 4.51
N SER A 73 20.41 -8.84 4.92
CA SER A 73 20.78 -8.65 6.34
C SER A 73 20.26 -7.34 6.91
N ARG A 74 20.17 -6.27 6.09
CA ARG A 74 19.44 -5.03 6.43
C ARG A 74 17.92 -5.28 6.63
N ARG A 75 17.36 -6.27 5.93
CA ARG A 75 15.91 -6.60 5.97
C ARG A 75 15.51 -7.44 7.19
N GLY A 76 16.39 -8.30 7.71
CA GLY A 76 16.18 -8.97 9.01
C GLY A 76 16.09 -7.98 10.19
N PHE A 77 16.78 -6.84 10.11
CA PHE A 77 16.67 -5.74 11.06
C PHE A 77 15.30 -5.04 11.01
N LEU A 78 14.73 -4.83 9.82
CA LEU A 78 13.41 -4.20 9.64
C LEU A 78 12.27 -5.01 10.27
N CYS A 79 12.28 -6.34 10.11
CA CYS A 79 11.31 -7.23 10.78
C CYS A 79 11.35 -7.04 12.31
N ASN A 80 12.54 -7.09 12.88
CA ASN A 80 12.76 -6.91 14.31
C ASN A 80 12.41 -5.50 14.77
N ALA A 81 12.60 -4.48 13.93
CA ALA A 81 12.24 -3.11 14.21
C ALA A 81 10.72 -2.94 14.26
N GLU A 82 9.97 -3.41 13.27
CA GLU A 82 8.50 -3.28 13.25
C GLU A 82 7.84 -4.00 14.44
N GLY A 83 8.28 -5.22 14.77
CA GLY A 83 7.78 -5.95 15.95
C GLY A 83 8.03 -5.19 17.26
N ARG A 84 9.21 -4.60 17.43
CA ARG A 84 9.56 -3.77 18.60
C ARG A 84 8.78 -2.46 18.65
N LEU A 85 8.62 -1.78 17.51
CA LEU A 85 7.84 -0.56 17.37
C LEU A 85 6.38 -0.82 17.74
N LEU A 86 5.78 -1.88 17.18
CA LEU A 86 4.42 -2.28 17.47
C LEU A 86 4.21 -2.60 18.94
N LYS A 87 5.12 -3.38 19.55
CA LYS A 87 5.06 -3.70 20.99
C LYS A 87 5.11 -2.42 21.84
N THR A 88 6.10 -1.57 21.59
CA THR A 88 6.29 -0.30 22.31
C THR A 88 5.07 0.62 22.16
N TYR A 89 4.50 0.66 20.95
CA TYR A 89 3.30 1.45 20.68
C TYR A 89 2.09 0.92 21.45
N LYS A 90 1.84 -0.39 21.45
CA LYS A 90 0.77 -1.03 22.26
C LYS A 90 0.92 -0.75 23.76
N GLU A 91 2.15 -0.78 24.27
CA GLU A 91 2.44 -0.51 25.69
C GLU A 91 2.14 0.94 26.09
N ARG A 92 2.30 1.92 25.19
CA ARG A 92 2.18 3.34 25.54
C ARG A 92 0.89 4.00 25.07
N ALA A 93 0.25 3.49 24.01
CA ALA A 93 -0.88 4.15 23.34
C ALA A 93 -2.08 4.41 24.27
N HIS A 94 -2.31 3.55 25.27
CA HIS A 94 -3.42 3.72 26.22
C HIS A 94 -3.31 4.97 27.09
N ASN A 95 -2.11 5.56 27.22
CA ASN A 95 -1.91 6.83 27.92
C ASN A 95 -2.31 8.05 27.08
N HIS A 96 -2.53 7.86 25.77
CA HIS A 96 -2.74 8.95 24.82
C HIS A 96 -4.09 8.84 24.10
N LEU A 97 -4.64 7.64 23.94
CA LEU A 97 -5.81 7.37 23.12
C LEU A 97 -6.85 6.55 23.90
N GLY A 98 -8.11 6.98 23.85
CA GLY A 98 -9.22 6.30 24.53
C GLY A 98 -9.78 5.09 23.77
N ASN A 99 -9.70 5.09 22.43
CA ASN A 99 -10.22 4.02 21.58
C ASN A 99 -9.04 3.28 20.93
N LEU A 100 -8.77 2.07 21.42
CA LEU A 100 -7.67 1.25 20.94
C LEU A 100 -8.17 -0.03 20.27
N PRO A 101 -7.47 -0.52 19.23
CA PRO A 101 -7.74 -1.84 18.68
C PRO A 101 -7.53 -2.94 19.71
N SER A 102 -8.21 -4.08 19.53
CA SER A 102 -7.94 -5.28 20.33
C SER A 102 -6.45 -5.65 20.25
N PRO A 103 -5.81 -6.17 21.31
CA PRO A 103 -4.41 -6.59 21.26
C PRO A 103 -4.07 -7.58 20.13
N LYS A 104 -5.06 -8.38 19.70
CA LYS A 104 -4.95 -9.38 18.61
C LYS A 104 -5.16 -8.80 17.21
N ASP A 105 -5.64 -7.56 17.09
CA ASP A 105 -5.87 -6.83 15.84
C ASP A 105 -4.62 -6.05 15.42
N HIS A 106 -3.57 -6.79 15.05
CA HIS A 106 -2.29 -6.25 14.58
C HIS A 106 -2.46 -5.29 13.40
N LEU A 107 -3.37 -5.58 12.46
CA LEU A 107 -3.66 -4.66 11.35
C LEU A 107 -4.22 -3.33 11.85
N GLY A 108 -5.21 -3.37 12.77
CA GLY A 108 -5.75 -2.16 13.39
C GLY A 108 -4.67 -1.34 14.10
N TRP A 109 -3.75 -2.00 14.78
CA TRP A 109 -2.61 -1.33 15.43
C TRP A 109 -1.63 -0.70 14.45
N LEU A 110 -1.27 -1.38 13.35
CA LEU A 110 -0.41 -0.79 12.31
C LEU A 110 -1.10 0.40 11.63
N ALA A 111 -2.40 0.31 11.36
CA ALA A 111 -3.16 1.43 10.80
C ALA A 111 -3.17 2.64 11.75
N LEU A 112 -3.33 2.41 13.05
CA LEU A 112 -3.28 3.46 14.07
C LEU A 112 -1.87 4.09 14.18
N MET A 113 -0.83 3.26 14.16
CA MET A 113 0.56 3.71 14.11
C MET A 113 0.82 4.64 12.91
N GLN A 114 0.42 4.20 11.71
CA GLN A 114 0.57 4.98 10.47
C GLN A 114 -0.23 6.29 10.51
N HIS A 115 -1.44 6.27 11.07
CA HIS A 115 -2.26 7.47 11.23
C HIS A 115 -1.52 8.56 12.03
N HIS A 116 -0.75 8.16 13.04
CA HIS A 116 0.07 9.05 13.87
C HIS A 116 1.53 9.17 13.39
N GLY A 117 1.84 8.73 12.16
CA GLY A 117 3.14 8.95 11.52
C GLY A 117 4.26 7.98 11.92
N ALA A 118 3.96 6.94 12.69
CA ALA A 118 4.94 5.89 12.95
C ALA A 118 5.15 5.02 11.69
N PRO A 119 6.39 4.55 11.43
CA PRO A 119 6.69 3.76 10.25
C PRO A 119 6.04 2.36 10.34
N THR A 120 5.41 1.93 9.24
CA THR A 120 4.79 0.61 9.10
C THR A 120 4.96 0.06 7.69
N ARG A 121 4.76 -1.25 7.52
CA ARG A 121 4.73 -1.90 6.20
C ARG A 121 3.51 -1.53 5.34
N LEU A 122 2.56 -0.74 5.84
CA LEU A 122 1.36 -0.39 5.08
C LEU A 122 1.68 0.71 4.05
N LEU A 123 1.18 0.53 2.84
CA LEU A 123 1.25 1.51 1.76
C LEU A 123 -0.13 2.11 1.52
N ASP A 124 -0.29 3.42 1.68
CA ASP A 124 -1.58 4.08 1.42
C ASP A 124 -1.98 3.99 -0.05
N VAL A 125 -3.22 3.55 -0.29
CA VAL A 125 -3.87 3.58 -1.60
C VAL A 125 -5.29 4.12 -1.44
N THR A 126 -5.89 4.57 -2.52
CA THR A 126 -7.28 5.07 -2.56
C THR A 126 -8.06 4.41 -3.68
N ARG A 127 -9.37 4.25 -3.49
CA ARG A 127 -10.28 3.77 -4.54
C ARG A 127 -10.66 4.86 -5.54
N SER A 128 -10.26 6.11 -5.29
CA SER A 128 -10.54 7.22 -6.18
C SER A 128 -9.27 7.67 -6.91
N ILE A 129 -9.24 7.48 -8.23
CA ILE A 129 -8.15 7.95 -9.07
C ILE A 129 -7.94 9.47 -8.94
N PHE A 130 -9.01 10.24 -8.69
CA PHE A 130 -8.93 11.69 -8.49
C PHE A 130 -8.30 12.07 -7.15
N VAL A 131 -8.53 11.28 -6.10
CA VAL A 131 -7.82 11.45 -4.82
C VAL A 131 -6.34 11.10 -4.98
N ALA A 132 -6.00 10.06 -5.75
CA ALA A 132 -4.61 9.77 -6.08
C ALA A 132 -3.98 10.90 -6.91
N LEU A 133 -4.69 11.42 -7.91
CA LEU A 133 -4.25 12.55 -8.73
C LEU A 133 -3.99 13.80 -7.88
N TYR A 134 -4.82 14.04 -6.87
CA TYR A 134 -4.59 15.08 -5.88
C TYR A 134 -3.24 14.90 -5.18
N PHE A 135 -2.96 13.71 -4.64
CA PHE A 135 -1.69 13.43 -3.97
C PHE A 135 -0.49 13.50 -4.92
N ALA A 136 -0.65 13.09 -6.17
CA ALA A 136 0.38 13.19 -7.21
C ALA A 136 0.70 14.64 -7.61
N THR A 137 -0.14 15.62 -7.25
CA THR A 137 0.05 17.03 -7.61
C THR A 137 0.24 17.96 -6.40
N LEU A 138 0.31 17.39 -5.19
CA LEU A 138 0.36 18.15 -3.94
C LEU A 138 1.79 18.59 -3.54
N HIS A 139 2.83 17.96 -4.08
CA HIS A 139 4.22 18.18 -3.68
C HIS A 139 4.92 19.36 -4.38
N ASN A 140 5.97 19.89 -3.75
CA ASN A 140 6.71 21.07 -4.19
C ASN A 140 8.18 20.80 -4.55
N ASP A 141 8.58 19.55 -4.76
CA ASP A 141 9.97 19.11 -4.96
C ASP A 141 10.48 19.19 -6.41
N ASN A 142 9.87 20.04 -7.24
CA ASN A 142 10.24 20.28 -8.65
C ASN A 142 10.21 19.06 -9.58
N SER A 143 9.66 17.94 -9.16
CA SER A 143 9.42 16.77 -10.02
C SER A 143 7.96 16.66 -10.47
N ASP A 144 7.75 15.79 -11.45
CA ASP A 144 6.43 15.41 -11.95
C ASP A 144 5.65 14.59 -10.91
N GLY A 145 4.38 14.36 -11.20
CA GLY A 145 3.50 13.49 -10.43
C GLY A 145 3.38 12.14 -11.09
N ILE A 146 3.14 11.10 -10.29
CA ILE A 146 2.78 9.78 -10.78
C ILE A 146 1.55 9.30 -10.03
N VAL A 147 0.54 8.83 -10.76
CA VAL A 147 -0.53 7.99 -10.24
C VAL A 147 -0.26 6.55 -10.67
N TYR A 148 0.00 5.67 -9.71
CA TYR A 148 0.00 4.24 -9.94
C TYR A 148 -1.43 3.73 -9.86
N SER A 149 -1.83 2.94 -10.84
CA SER A 149 -3.04 2.13 -10.84
C SER A 149 -2.62 0.69 -10.68
N ILE A 150 -3.03 0.07 -9.58
CA ILE A 150 -2.65 -1.29 -9.23
C ILE A 150 -3.92 -2.13 -9.26
N TYR A 151 -3.90 -3.19 -10.08
CA TYR A 151 -5.08 -4.00 -10.30
C TYR A 151 -5.57 -4.64 -9.00
N ASP A 152 -6.86 -4.54 -8.76
CA ASP A 152 -7.58 -4.95 -7.56
C ASP A 152 -8.31 -6.26 -7.85
N SER A 153 -7.58 -7.37 -7.86
CA SER A 153 -8.20 -8.69 -7.98
C SER A 153 -7.95 -9.56 -6.78
N ASP A 154 -9.00 -10.31 -6.40
CA ASP A 154 -8.90 -11.39 -5.43
C ASP A 154 -7.84 -12.45 -5.85
N TRP A 155 -7.47 -12.47 -7.14
CA TRP A 155 -6.35 -13.22 -7.71
C TRP A 155 -5.00 -12.95 -7.01
N PHE A 156 -4.77 -11.71 -6.54
CA PHE A 156 -3.54 -11.34 -5.83
C PHE A 156 -3.33 -12.21 -4.57
N TYR A 157 -4.42 -12.71 -3.99
CA TYR A 157 -4.42 -13.57 -2.81
C TYR A 157 -4.04 -15.02 -3.14
N MET A 158 -4.17 -15.47 -4.39
CA MET A 158 -4.03 -16.88 -4.76
C MET A 158 -2.63 -17.27 -5.24
N CYS A 159 -1.92 -16.33 -5.86
CA CYS A 159 -0.61 -16.55 -6.47
C CYS A 159 0.48 -16.98 -5.47
N ALA A 160 0.37 -16.60 -4.19
CA ALA A 160 1.31 -16.96 -3.11
C ALA A 160 1.51 -18.50 -2.90
N GLY A 161 0.72 -19.33 -3.59
CA GLY A 161 0.68 -20.79 -3.55
C GLY A 161 1.94 -21.58 -3.88
N LYS A 162 2.93 -21.01 -4.58
CA LYS A 162 4.05 -21.82 -5.13
C LYS A 162 5.28 -21.94 -4.25
N GLN A 163 5.68 -20.87 -3.57
CA GLN A 163 6.90 -20.86 -2.73
C GLN A 163 6.62 -21.25 -1.28
N ALA A 164 5.34 -21.35 -0.92
CA ALA A 164 4.87 -21.72 0.39
C ALA A 164 4.42 -23.18 0.40
N GLN A 165 4.57 -23.86 1.54
CA GLN A 165 3.97 -25.19 1.67
C GLN A 165 2.44 -25.09 1.45
N PRO A 166 1.84 -25.97 0.63
CA PRO A 166 0.42 -25.91 0.27
C PRO A 166 -0.52 -25.78 1.47
N GLU A 167 -0.17 -26.37 2.61
CA GLU A 167 -0.94 -26.28 3.86
C GLU A 167 -0.97 -24.87 4.48
N TYR A 168 0.09 -24.07 4.30
CA TYR A 168 0.19 -22.70 4.81
C TYR A 168 -0.74 -21.75 4.06
N ILE A 169 -0.72 -21.84 2.72
CA ILE A 169 -1.57 -21.06 1.82
C ILE A 169 -3.02 -21.51 1.97
N THR A 170 -3.27 -22.80 2.02
CA THR A 170 -4.63 -23.32 2.25
C THR A 170 -5.21 -22.84 3.57
N LYS A 171 -4.41 -22.69 4.64
CA LYS A 171 -4.87 -22.10 5.92
C LYS A 171 -5.07 -20.59 5.85
N LEU A 172 -4.33 -19.86 5.03
CA LEU A 172 -4.44 -18.40 4.87
C LEU A 172 -5.60 -18.00 3.96
N PHE A 173 -5.86 -18.81 2.94
CA PHE A 173 -6.82 -18.55 1.86
C PHE A 173 -7.96 -19.56 1.83
N ASN A 174 -8.19 -20.30 2.91
CA ASN A 174 -9.37 -21.17 3.04
C ASN A 174 -10.62 -20.33 2.72
N PRO A 175 -11.47 -20.73 1.75
CA PRO A 175 -12.72 -20.04 1.45
C PRO A 175 -13.70 -20.03 2.64
N ASP A 176 -13.62 -21.02 3.54
CA ASP A 176 -14.33 -21.00 4.84
C ASP A 176 -13.57 -20.20 5.93
N GLY A 177 -12.55 -19.46 5.50
CA GLY A 177 -11.55 -18.83 6.34
C GLY A 177 -11.83 -17.35 6.63
N PRO A 178 -10.91 -16.70 7.35
CA PRO A 178 -11.05 -15.31 7.76
C PRO A 178 -11.19 -14.32 6.59
N ASN A 179 -12.01 -13.26 6.75
CA ASN A 179 -12.06 -12.12 5.83
C ASN A 179 -10.68 -11.45 5.64
N ALA A 180 -10.53 -10.55 4.65
CA ALA A 180 -9.23 -9.94 4.30
C ALA A 180 -8.48 -9.34 5.51
N THR A 181 -9.19 -8.71 6.45
CA THR A 181 -8.62 -8.17 7.68
C THR A 181 -8.07 -9.28 8.59
N GLU A 182 -8.77 -10.40 8.71
CA GLU A 182 -8.34 -11.51 9.56
C GLU A 182 -7.25 -12.37 8.87
N ARG A 183 -7.21 -12.40 7.52
CA ARG A 183 -6.04 -12.90 6.75
C ARG A 183 -4.79 -12.06 7.04
N ALA A 184 -4.90 -10.74 6.95
CA ALA A 184 -3.81 -9.83 7.27
C ALA A 184 -3.30 -10.01 8.70
N ASN A 185 -4.22 -10.10 9.67
CA ASN A 185 -3.88 -10.38 11.06
C ASN A 185 -3.20 -11.74 11.25
N ARG A 186 -3.55 -12.76 10.47
CA ARG A 186 -2.88 -14.06 10.49
C ARG A 186 -1.45 -13.96 9.97
N VAL A 187 -1.23 -13.30 8.82
CA VAL A 187 0.11 -13.04 8.27
C VAL A 187 0.96 -12.29 9.30
N LEU A 188 0.46 -11.19 9.86
CA LEU A 188 1.17 -10.39 10.85
C LEU A 188 1.53 -11.19 12.11
N ARG A 189 0.65 -12.06 12.60
CA ARG A 189 0.94 -12.94 13.76
C ARG A 189 2.05 -13.95 13.46
N LEU A 190 2.24 -14.34 12.21
CA LEU A 190 3.26 -15.31 11.81
C LEU A 190 4.62 -14.65 11.56
N GLU A 191 4.63 -13.36 11.21
CA GLU A 191 5.82 -12.59 10.87
C GLU A 191 6.39 -11.78 12.07
N LEU A 192 5.55 -11.07 12.82
CA LEU A 192 6.00 -10.15 13.90
C LEU A 192 6.69 -10.80 15.12
N PRO A 193 6.45 -12.07 15.51
CA PRO A 193 7.15 -12.67 16.67
C PRO A 193 8.56 -13.20 16.39
N ARG A 194 9.06 -13.20 15.15
CA ARG A 194 10.33 -13.86 14.84
C ARG A 194 11.51 -12.99 15.26
N SER A 195 12.13 -13.31 16.41
CA SER A 195 13.32 -12.64 16.95
C SER A 195 14.59 -12.83 16.09
N THR A 196 14.58 -13.80 15.19
CA THR A 196 15.71 -14.12 14.30
C THR A 196 15.17 -14.48 12.93
N TYR A 197 15.01 -13.47 12.07
CA TYR A 197 14.80 -13.72 10.65
C TYR A 197 16.10 -14.20 10.03
N ARG A 198 16.03 -15.33 9.31
CA ARG A 198 17.04 -15.71 8.33
C ARG A 198 16.41 -15.61 6.94
N SER A 199 17.23 -15.25 5.98
CA SER A 199 16.83 -15.04 4.59
C SER A 199 16.44 -16.30 3.83
N ASP A 200 16.90 -17.44 4.34
CA ASP A 200 16.62 -18.79 3.86
C ASP A 200 15.40 -19.41 4.56
N ASP A 201 14.62 -18.65 5.35
CA ASP A 201 13.44 -19.16 6.04
C ASP A 201 12.35 -19.58 5.03
N PRO A 202 12.07 -20.88 4.87
CA PRO A 202 11.15 -21.40 3.86
C PRO A 202 9.67 -21.03 4.11
N LYS A 203 9.39 -20.20 5.12
CA LYS A 203 8.04 -19.71 5.47
C LYS A 203 7.77 -18.26 5.05
N ALA A 204 8.77 -17.51 4.59
CA ALA A 204 8.55 -16.16 4.09
C ALA A 204 7.93 -16.26 2.68
N VAL A 205 6.68 -15.83 2.55
CA VAL A 205 5.96 -15.89 1.27
C VAL A 205 5.81 -14.47 0.73
N PRO A 206 6.46 -14.14 -0.40
CA PRO A 206 6.24 -12.85 -1.05
C PRO A 206 4.79 -12.73 -1.51
N GLY A 207 4.26 -11.52 -1.39
CA GLY A 207 2.95 -11.17 -1.94
C GLY A 207 2.43 -9.87 -1.33
N ILE A 208 1.42 -9.30 -1.95
CA ILE A 208 0.76 -8.09 -1.46
C ILE A 208 -0.69 -8.41 -1.12
N LEU A 209 -1.09 -8.02 0.09
CA LEU A 209 -2.47 -8.04 0.51
C LEU A 209 -3.03 -6.62 0.44
N ARG A 210 -4.13 -6.45 -0.30
CA ARG A 210 -5.00 -5.30 -0.07
C ARG A 210 -5.75 -5.51 1.24
N VAL A 211 -5.69 -4.52 2.14
CA VAL A 211 -6.20 -4.63 3.50
C VAL A 211 -6.93 -3.37 3.93
N ARG A 212 -7.97 -3.58 4.75
CA ARG A 212 -8.77 -2.51 5.36
C ARG A 212 -8.92 -2.81 6.86
N PRO A 213 -8.49 -1.90 7.75
CA PRO A 213 -8.67 -2.11 9.19
C PRO A 213 -10.17 -2.05 9.54
N ARG A 214 -10.55 -2.68 10.66
CA ARG A 214 -11.95 -2.68 11.14
C ARG A 214 -12.42 -1.28 11.54
N GLN A 215 -11.52 -0.49 12.12
CA GLN A 215 -11.77 0.89 12.52
C GLN A 215 -11.04 1.81 11.55
N LEU A 216 -11.80 2.69 10.90
CA LEU A 216 -11.26 3.67 9.96
C LEU A 216 -11.24 5.04 10.62
N SER A 217 -10.14 5.74 10.47
CA SER A 217 -10.08 7.17 10.80
C SER A 217 -10.99 7.98 9.86
N LYS A 218 -11.42 9.17 10.32
CA LYS A 218 -12.16 10.11 9.47
C LYS A 218 -11.39 10.45 8.18
N ARG A 219 -10.07 10.59 8.30
CA ARG A 219 -9.15 10.80 7.18
C ARG A 219 -9.21 9.65 6.16
N GLN A 220 -9.15 8.40 6.59
CA GLN A 220 -9.25 7.26 5.68
C GLN A 220 -10.61 7.20 4.98
N ILE A 221 -11.70 7.50 5.68
CA ILE A 221 -13.04 7.54 5.07
C ILE A 221 -13.10 8.62 3.99
N ALA A 222 -12.67 9.85 4.31
CA ALA A 222 -12.64 10.98 3.41
C ALA A 222 -11.79 10.73 2.16
N GLN A 223 -10.63 10.08 2.33
CA GLN A 223 -9.70 9.76 1.25
C GLN A 223 -10.12 8.52 0.45
N GLN A 224 -11.21 7.85 0.84
CA GLN A 224 -11.56 6.50 0.34
C GLN A 224 -10.35 5.56 0.42
N GLY A 225 -9.59 5.72 1.51
CA GLY A 225 -8.25 5.19 1.71
C GLY A 225 -8.28 3.77 2.25
N GLU A 226 -7.36 2.98 1.73
CA GLU A 226 -7.07 1.61 2.13
C GLU A 226 -5.55 1.39 2.12
N PHE A 227 -5.11 0.16 2.33
CA PHE A 227 -3.69 -0.16 2.31
C PHE A 227 -3.38 -1.34 1.41
N LEU A 228 -2.20 -1.29 0.81
CA LEU A 228 -1.48 -2.48 0.37
C LEU A 228 -0.47 -2.86 1.45
N MET A 229 -0.36 -4.15 1.75
CA MET A 229 0.50 -4.68 2.81
C MET A 229 1.34 -5.83 2.25
N PRO A 230 2.68 -5.72 2.23
CA PRO A 230 3.53 -6.83 1.86
C PRO A 230 3.41 -7.95 2.91
N MET A 231 3.32 -9.19 2.43
CA MET A 231 3.16 -10.38 3.26
C MET A 231 4.42 -10.66 4.08
N THR A 232 5.58 -10.28 3.55
CA THR A 232 6.87 -10.34 4.24
C THR A 232 7.59 -9.01 4.12
N VAL A 233 8.33 -8.62 5.16
CA VAL A 233 9.24 -7.45 5.13
C VAL A 233 10.71 -7.86 5.01
N VAL A 234 10.95 -9.17 4.81
CA VAL A 234 12.25 -9.71 4.37
C VAL A 234 12.52 -9.34 2.92
N GLN A 235 11.46 -9.15 2.13
CA GLN A 235 11.53 -8.65 0.77
C GLN A 235 10.96 -7.22 0.73
N SER A 236 11.44 -6.42 -0.21
CA SER A 236 10.91 -5.08 -0.42
C SER A 236 9.46 -5.12 -0.92
N PHE A 237 8.75 -4.01 -0.85
CA PHE A 237 7.42 -3.87 -1.42
C PHE A 237 7.44 -4.20 -2.91
N GLU A 238 8.44 -3.72 -3.66
CA GLU A 238 8.63 -4.03 -5.07
C GLU A 238 8.89 -5.52 -5.32
N GLU A 239 9.69 -6.18 -4.49
CA GLU A 239 9.93 -7.63 -4.63
C GLU A 239 8.66 -8.44 -4.31
N ASN A 240 7.85 -8.01 -3.34
CA ASN A 240 6.55 -8.61 -3.07
C ASN A 240 5.56 -8.36 -4.23
N LEU A 241 5.62 -7.19 -4.86
CA LEU A 241 4.82 -6.81 -6.03
C LEU A 241 5.25 -7.56 -7.29
N GLU A 242 6.55 -7.73 -7.49
CA GLU A 242 7.10 -8.43 -8.64
C GLU A 242 6.79 -9.91 -8.58
N ALA A 243 6.99 -10.54 -7.42
CA ALA A 243 6.67 -11.95 -7.22
C ALA A 243 5.22 -12.24 -7.62
N LEU A 244 4.32 -11.31 -7.31
CA LEU A 244 2.91 -11.38 -7.62
C LEU A 244 2.57 -11.32 -9.12
N PHE A 245 3.32 -10.54 -9.91
CA PHE A 245 3.16 -10.46 -11.35
C PHE A 245 3.88 -11.59 -12.09
N ASP A 246 5.01 -12.09 -11.58
CA ASP A 246 5.69 -13.25 -12.18
C ASP A 246 4.85 -14.55 -12.03
N LEU A 247 3.94 -14.57 -11.05
CA LEU A 247 2.98 -15.66 -10.85
C LEU A 247 1.84 -15.69 -11.88
N SER A 248 1.66 -14.67 -12.72
CA SER A 248 0.66 -14.68 -13.81
C SER A 248 1.15 -15.38 -15.07
N ALA A 249 2.46 -15.67 -15.19
CA ALA A 249 3.06 -16.24 -16.40
C ALA A 249 3.04 -17.78 -16.47
N SER A 250 2.32 -18.48 -15.59
CA SER A 250 2.28 -19.96 -15.61
C SER A 250 0.95 -20.52 -15.06
N ASP A 251 0.60 -21.76 -15.42
CA ASP A 251 -0.70 -22.46 -15.21
C ASP A 251 -1.16 -22.67 -13.74
N TYR A 252 -1.79 -21.68 -13.09
CA TYR A 252 -2.24 -21.81 -11.68
C TYR A 252 -3.61 -21.19 -11.39
N LEU A 253 -4.68 -21.78 -11.91
CA LEU A 253 -6.05 -21.45 -11.52
C LEU A 253 -6.43 -22.24 -10.24
N LEU A 254 -7.06 -21.58 -9.26
CA LEU A 254 -7.92 -22.28 -8.29
C LEU A 254 -8.95 -23.09 -9.10
N THR A 255 -9.35 -24.25 -8.60
CA THR A 255 -10.40 -25.03 -9.27
C THR A 255 -11.72 -24.25 -9.24
N ASP A 256 -12.59 -24.49 -10.22
CA ASP A 256 -13.92 -23.85 -10.29
C ASP A 256 -14.74 -24.01 -9.00
N GLU A 257 -14.50 -25.07 -8.22
CA GLU A 257 -15.12 -25.28 -6.90
C GLU A 257 -14.60 -24.29 -5.86
N GLN A 258 -13.29 -24.01 -5.84
CA GLN A 258 -12.68 -23.06 -4.91
C GLN A 258 -13.12 -21.62 -5.24
N VAL A 259 -13.31 -21.30 -6.52
CA VAL A 259 -13.86 -20.01 -6.98
C VAL A 259 -15.32 -19.84 -6.55
N LYS A 260 -16.17 -20.85 -6.78
CA LYS A 260 -17.59 -20.81 -6.40
C LYS A 260 -17.82 -20.75 -4.88
N ALA A 261 -16.94 -21.36 -4.09
CA ALA A 261 -16.98 -21.26 -2.64
C ALA A 261 -16.67 -19.83 -2.17
N PHE A 262 -15.73 -19.15 -2.83
CA PHE A 262 -15.34 -17.77 -2.53
C PHE A 262 -16.40 -16.73 -2.89
N GLU A 263 -17.13 -16.93 -3.99
CA GLU A 263 -18.23 -16.05 -4.43
C GLU A 263 -19.40 -15.98 -3.44
N LYS A 264 -19.59 -17.03 -2.64
CA LYS A 264 -20.78 -17.22 -1.80
C LYS A 264 -20.79 -16.35 -0.53
N ASP A 265 -19.66 -15.81 -0.10
CA ASP A 265 -19.48 -15.20 1.23
C ASP A 265 -19.40 -13.65 1.24
N LYS A 266 -19.88 -13.00 0.17
CA LYS A 266 -19.64 -11.56 -0.01
C LYS A 266 -20.57 -10.65 0.79
N GLN A 267 -20.03 -10.08 1.87
CA GLN A 267 -20.37 -8.75 2.38
C GLN A 267 -19.35 -7.64 2.01
N LEU A 268 -18.43 -7.89 1.06
CA LEU A 268 -17.67 -6.82 0.40
C LEU A 268 -17.34 -7.23 -1.06
N TYR A 269 -18.09 -6.65 -2.03
CA TYR A 269 -17.90 -6.61 -3.50
C TYR A 269 -17.90 -7.91 -4.32
N PRO A 270 -18.88 -8.21 -5.20
CA PRO A 270 -19.00 -9.47 -5.98
C PRO A 270 -17.76 -9.80 -6.85
N TYR A 271 -17.34 -11.07 -6.87
CA TYR A 271 -16.27 -11.57 -7.74
C TYR A 271 -16.91 -11.84 -9.10
N LYS A 272 -16.40 -11.22 -10.17
CA LYS A 272 -16.70 -11.64 -11.53
C LYS A 272 -15.53 -12.53 -11.93
N ALA A 273 -15.80 -13.81 -12.22
CA ALA A 273 -14.81 -14.69 -12.82
C ALA A 273 -14.33 -14.08 -14.15
N MET A 274 -13.23 -13.33 -14.11
CA MET A 274 -12.54 -12.87 -15.30
C MET A 274 -11.55 -13.97 -15.68
N THR A 275 -11.81 -14.60 -16.83
CA THR A 275 -10.70 -15.13 -17.63
C THR A 275 -9.66 -14.03 -17.74
N PRO A 276 -8.36 -14.27 -17.46
CA PRO A 276 -7.32 -13.25 -17.62
C PRO A 276 -7.41 -12.71 -19.04
N ASP A 277 -7.92 -11.49 -19.20
CA ASP A 277 -7.87 -10.83 -20.49
C ASP A 277 -6.38 -10.57 -20.76
N PRO A 278 -5.79 -11.05 -21.86
CA PRO A 278 -4.40 -10.80 -22.18
C PRO A 278 -4.03 -9.31 -22.32
N VAL A 279 -5.02 -8.39 -22.23
CA VAL A 279 -4.82 -6.93 -22.25
C VAL A 279 -4.76 -6.29 -20.84
N MET A 280 -5.17 -7.00 -19.78
CA MET A 280 -5.19 -6.46 -18.40
C MET A 280 -3.78 -6.26 -17.83
N GLN A 281 -3.35 -5.01 -17.70
CA GLN A 281 -2.03 -4.66 -17.15
C GLN A 281 -2.14 -4.57 -15.62
N PRO A 282 -1.38 -5.38 -14.87
CA PRO A 282 -1.63 -5.52 -13.44
C PRO A 282 -1.12 -4.30 -12.63
N ILE A 283 -0.29 -3.47 -13.27
CA ILE A 283 0.07 -2.13 -12.82
C ILE A 283 0.22 -1.19 -14.03
N VAL A 284 -0.28 0.03 -13.90
CA VAL A 284 -0.17 1.10 -14.91
C VAL A 284 0.23 2.41 -14.23
N LYS A 285 1.04 3.24 -14.91
CA LYS A 285 1.44 4.57 -14.45
C LYS A 285 0.79 5.66 -15.29
N PHE A 286 0.26 6.66 -14.61
CA PHE A 286 -0.07 7.95 -15.22
C PHE A 286 0.94 8.99 -14.73
N ARG A 287 1.74 9.53 -15.63
CA ARG A 287 2.67 10.61 -15.35
C ARG A 287 1.97 11.95 -15.55
N ILE A 288 2.09 12.83 -14.58
CA ILE A 288 1.51 14.17 -14.60
C ILE A 288 2.67 15.17 -14.68
N PRO A 289 2.90 15.82 -15.82
CA PRO A 289 3.90 16.86 -15.92
C PRO A 289 3.62 18.01 -14.95
N ARG A 290 4.65 18.50 -14.25
CA ARG A 290 4.53 19.55 -13.23
C ARG A 290 3.81 20.81 -13.72
N LYS A 291 3.98 21.14 -15.01
CA LYS A 291 3.33 22.30 -15.66
C LYS A 291 1.79 22.25 -15.58
N HIS A 292 1.19 21.07 -15.41
CA HIS A 292 -0.26 20.87 -15.34
C HIS A 292 -0.83 20.82 -13.91
N PHE A 293 0.01 20.79 -12.86
CA PHE A 293 -0.42 20.63 -11.47
C PHE A 293 -1.44 21.68 -11.05
N ARG A 294 -1.21 22.96 -11.40
CA ARG A 294 -2.11 24.05 -11.04
C ARG A 294 -3.51 23.85 -11.64
N THR A 295 -3.58 23.62 -12.94
CA THR A 295 -4.85 23.43 -13.66
C THR A 295 -5.60 22.20 -13.14
N ILE A 296 -4.90 21.08 -12.95
CA ILE A 296 -5.48 19.85 -12.38
C ILE A 296 -6.04 20.10 -10.98
N ARG A 297 -5.29 20.75 -10.08
CA ARG A 297 -5.75 21.05 -8.72
C ARG A 297 -6.97 21.98 -8.69
N ILE A 298 -7.06 22.94 -9.62
CA ILE A 298 -8.25 23.79 -9.75
C ILE A 298 -9.48 22.95 -10.13
N THR A 299 -9.35 22.05 -11.10
CA THR A 299 -10.46 21.16 -11.50
C THR A 299 -10.85 20.22 -10.36
N LEU A 300 -9.88 19.60 -9.68
CA LEU A 300 -10.14 18.74 -8.51
C LEU A 300 -10.85 19.52 -7.38
N MET A 301 -10.49 20.78 -7.17
CA MET A 301 -11.18 21.64 -6.21
C MET A 301 -12.65 21.87 -6.60
N GLN A 302 -12.98 22.08 -7.88
CA GLN A 302 -14.37 22.17 -8.35
C GLN A 302 -15.14 20.85 -8.14
N MET A 303 -14.44 19.73 -8.09
CA MET A 303 -14.99 18.40 -7.73
C MET A 303 -15.02 18.16 -6.21
N ASN A 304 -14.77 19.18 -5.38
CA ASN A 304 -14.69 19.11 -3.92
C ASN A 304 -13.58 18.18 -3.39
N ILE A 305 -12.52 17.96 -4.17
CA ILE A 305 -11.31 17.23 -3.76
C ILE A 305 -10.26 18.28 -3.35
N THR A 306 -10.14 18.50 -2.06
CA THR A 306 -9.31 19.55 -1.46
C THR A 306 -8.60 19.02 -0.21
N THR A 307 -7.60 19.75 0.30
CA THR A 307 -6.98 19.37 1.59
C THR A 307 -8.02 19.29 2.71
N GLU A 308 -9.00 20.20 2.77
CA GLU A 308 -10.02 20.20 3.84
C GLU A 308 -10.95 18.99 3.75
N SER A 309 -11.37 18.64 2.53
CA SER A 309 -12.26 17.48 2.35
C SER A 309 -11.52 16.16 2.60
N LEU A 310 -10.23 16.07 2.25
CA LEU A 310 -9.42 14.86 2.43
C LEU A 310 -8.80 14.72 3.82
N PHE A 311 -8.64 15.82 4.55
CA PHE A 311 -8.09 15.86 5.90
C PHE A 311 -9.08 16.60 6.82
N PRO A 312 -10.12 15.90 7.33
CA PRO A 312 -11.18 16.52 8.14
C PRO A 312 -10.75 16.78 9.59
N ASP A 313 -9.48 16.57 9.92
CA ASP A 313 -8.91 16.86 11.23
C ASP A 313 -8.36 18.29 11.30
N PHE A 314 -8.00 18.72 12.52
CA PHE A 314 -7.44 20.05 12.76
C PHE A 314 -6.13 20.26 11.99
N ASP A 315 -5.34 19.20 11.81
CA ASP A 315 -4.12 19.23 11.00
C ASP A 315 -4.44 19.52 9.52
N GLY A 316 -5.51 18.94 9.00
CA GLY A 316 -6.01 19.23 7.66
C GLY A 316 -6.48 20.67 7.48
N PHE A 317 -7.24 21.20 8.43
CA PHE A 317 -7.58 22.64 8.46
C PHE A 317 -6.31 23.52 8.47
N THR A 318 -5.33 23.19 9.29
CA THR A 318 -4.08 23.96 9.36
C THR A 318 -3.28 23.90 8.04
N LYS A 319 -3.29 22.74 7.37
CA LYS A 319 -2.68 22.56 6.04
C LYS A 319 -3.42 23.34 4.96
N SER A 320 -4.75 23.41 5.00
CA SER A 320 -5.52 24.15 4.00
C SER A 320 -5.25 25.65 4.02
N MET A 321 -4.90 26.21 5.18
CA MET A 321 -4.51 27.63 5.30
C MET A 321 -3.29 27.98 4.43
N HIS A 322 -2.33 27.05 4.27
CA HIS A 322 -1.18 27.27 3.39
C HIS A 322 -1.59 27.32 1.91
N GLU A 323 -2.56 26.49 1.51
CA GLU A 323 -3.14 26.55 0.17
C GLU A 323 -3.92 27.85 -0.05
N LEU A 324 -4.65 28.33 0.96
CA LEU A 324 -5.38 29.59 0.90
C LEU A 324 -4.45 30.79 0.67
N VAL A 325 -3.27 30.79 1.28
CA VAL A 325 -2.24 31.82 1.04
C VAL A 325 -1.69 31.74 -0.38
N GLN A 326 -1.48 30.53 -0.92
CA GLN A 326 -1.10 30.37 -2.33
C GLN A 326 -2.22 30.83 -3.28
N ARG A 327 -3.49 30.66 -2.91
CA ARG A 327 -4.64 31.16 -3.68
C ARG A 327 -4.74 32.68 -3.67
N THR A 328 -4.46 33.33 -2.54
CA THR A 328 -4.65 34.79 -2.35
C THR A 328 -3.52 35.65 -2.90
N LYS A 329 -2.29 35.12 -3.01
CA LYS A 329 -1.20 35.77 -3.73
C LYS A 329 -1.47 35.97 -5.23
N ASP A 330 -2.49 35.32 -5.77
CA ASP A 330 -2.90 35.41 -7.18
C ASP A 330 -4.14 36.33 -7.39
N PHE A 331 -4.66 36.94 -6.32
CA PHE A 331 -5.77 37.92 -6.38
C PHE A 331 -5.32 39.39 -6.24
N TYR A 332 -4.07 39.62 -5.88
CA TYR A 332 -3.37 40.90 -5.91
C TYR A 332 -2.25 40.82 -6.93
#